data_AF-A0AAD2YR99-F1
#
_entry.id   AF-A0AAD2YR99-F1
#
_cell.length_a   1.000
_cell.length_b   1.000
_cell.length_c   1.000
_cell.angle_alpha   90.00
_cell.angle_beta   90.00
_cell.angle_gamma   90.00
#
_symmetry.space_group_name_H-M   'P 1'
#
loop_
_entity.id
_entity.type
_entity.pdbx_description
1 polymer ?
#
loop_
_entity_poly.entity_id
_entity_poly.type
_entity_poly.pdbx_seq_one_letter_code
_entity_poly.pdbx_strand_id
1 'polypeptide(L)'
;MTKHGNNFERAAFDDWHFKDWNDNCGNELDDVEARHLYNRVYSSPANSRERERSFIAWQAATERANKKLEGCILVPRTRKVVVTIEKIVQQQCDASGVQEPLHRLDGWRILEEIAEKVEEIK
;
A
#
# COMPACT_ATOMS: atom_id res chain seq x y z
N MET A 1 -2.65 -26.23 -1.27
CA MET A 1 -3.30 -24.93 -1.53
C MET A 1 -4.45 -24.76 -0.55
N THR A 2 -4.26 -23.96 0.49
CA THR A 2 -5.21 -23.73 1.57
C THR A 2 -6.35 -22.83 1.07
N LYS A 3 -7.57 -23.37 1.03
CA LYS A 3 -8.79 -22.69 0.54
C LYS A 3 -9.18 -21.41 1.33
N HIS A 4 -8.50 -21.10 2.43
CA HIS A 4 -8.82 -19.98 3.31
C HIS A 4 -8.15 -18.64 2.94
N GLY A 5 -7.09 -18.64 2.12
CA GLY A 5 -6.45 -17.40 1.65
C GLY A 5 -7.27 -16.63 0.61
N ASN A 6 -8.11 -17.34 -0.15
CA ASN A 6 -8.76 -16.82 -1.35
C ASN A 6 -9.89 -15.81 -1.04
N ASN A 7 -10.56 -15.93 0.12
CA ASN A 7 -11.69 -15.06 0.45
C ASN A 7 -11.24 -13.65 0.90
N PHE A 8 -10.13 -13.54 1.61
CA PHE A 8 -9.59 -12.23 2.02
C PHE A 8 -9.01 -11.46 0.83
N GLU A 9 -8.27 -12.15 -0.03
CA GLU A 9 -7.76 -11.58 -1.28
C GLU A 9 -8.91 -11.13 -2.18
N ARG A 10 -10.01 -11.88 -2.20
CA ARG A 10 -11.18 -11.49 -2.98
C ARG A 10 -11.86 -10.24 -2.46
N ALA A 11 -12.08 -10.12 -1.15
CA ALA A 11 -12.67 -8.92 -0.56
C ALA A 11 -11.79 -7.69 -0.82
N ALA A 12 -10.47 -7.81 -0.66
CA ALA A 12 -9.52 -6.73 -0.93
C ALA A 12 -9.53 -6.31 -2.41
N PHE A 13 -9.57 -7.27 -3.33
CA PHE A 13 -9.73 -6.98 -4.76
C PHE A 13 -11.07 -6.30 -5.05
N ASP A 14 -12.16 -6.76 -4.45
CA ASP A 14 -13.50 -6.24 -4.68
C ASP A 14 -13.61 -4.76 -4.27
N ASP A 15 -12.98 -4.38 -3.16
CA ASP A 15 -12.89 -2.99 -2.69
C ASP A 15 -11.99 -2.14 -3.60
N TRP A 16 -10.81 -2.66 -3.95
CA TRP A 16 -9.88 -1.97 -4.85
C TRP A 16 -10.51 -1.72 -6.23
N HIS A 17 -11.12 -2.75 -6.82
CA HIS A 17 -11.70 -2.70 -8.16
C HIS A 17 -12.94 -1.78 -8.21
N PHE A 18 -13.74 -1.76 -7.13
CA PHE A 18 -14.81 -0.77 -7.02
C PHE A 18 -14.25 0.65 -6.94
N LYS A 19 -13.24 0.88 -6.12
CA LYS A 19 -12.64 2.21 -5.99
C LYS A 19 -12.08 2.69 -7.34
N ASP A 20 -11.31 1.85 -8.02
CA ASP A 20 -10.77 2.17 -9.35
C ASP A 20 -11.88 2.46 -10.37
N TRP A 21 -12.94 1.65 -10.39
CA TRP A 21 -14.10 1.92 -11.24
C TRP A 21 -14.79 3.23 -10.86
N ASN A 22 -14.95 3.54 -9.57
CA ASN A 22 -15.61 4.75 -9.10
C ASN A 22 -14.82 6.01 -9.46
N ASP A 23 -13.50 5.98 -9.23
CA ASP A 23 -12.58 7.07 -9.57
C ASP A 23 -12.58 7.38 -11.09
N ASN A 24 -12.89 6.38 -11.93
CA ASN A 24 -12.88 6.53 -13.40
C ASN A 24 -14.28 6.74 -14.00
N CYS A 25 -15.35 6.28 -13.36
CA CYS A 25 -16.69 6.20 -13.96
C CYS A 25 -17.83 6.69 -13.06
N GLY A 26 -17.64 6.74 -11.75
CA GLY A 26 -18.70 7.01 -10.76
C GLY A 26 -18.59 8.38 -10.06
N ASN A 27 -17.68 9.25 -10.49
CA ASN A 27 -17.32 10.52 -9.82
C ASN A 27 -18.47 11.50 -9.55
N GLU A 28 -19.65 11.33 -10.15
CA GLU A 28 -20.83 12.19 -9.96
C GLU A 28 -21.91 11.55 -9.07
N LEU A 29 -21.74 10.31 -8.65
CA LEU A 29 -22.68 9.55 -7.82
C LEU A 29 -22.19 9.51 -6.37
N ASP A 30 -23.13 9.41 -5.42
CA ASP A 30 -22.74 9.05 -4.06
C ASP A 30 -22.30 7.57 -3.98
N ASP A 31 -21.59 7.20 -2.91
CA ASP A 31 -21.01 5.86 -2.74
C ASP A 31 -22.07 4.73 -2.83
N VAL A 32 -23.29 4.98 -2.36
CA VAL A 32 -24.37 3.97 -2.38
C VAL A 32 -24.88 3.78 -3.80
N GLU A 33 -25.13 4.87 -4.51
CA GLU A 33 -25.54 4.86 -5.92
C GLU A 33 -24.47 4.25 -6.82
N ALA A 34 -23.21 4.66 -6.63
CA ALA A 34 -22.06 4.10 -7.33
C ALA A 34 -21.95 2.59 -7.11
N ARG A 35 -22.13 2.13 -5.85
CA ARG A 35 -22.07 0.70 -5.53
C ARG A 35 -23.20 -0.09 -6.20
N HIS A 36 -24.41 0.47 -6.23
CA HIS A 36 -25.54 -0.16 -6.92
C HIS A 36 -25.30 -0.27 -8.43
N LEU A 37 -24.79 0.79 -9.05
CA LEU A 37 -24.47 0.79 -10.48
C LEU A 37 -23.35 -0.21 -10.79
N TYR A 38 -22.27 -0.20 -10.00
CA TYR A 38 -21.18 -1.17 -10.12
C TYR A 38 -21.69 -2.61 -10.07
N ASN A 39 -22.50 -2.95 -9.06
CA ASN A 39 -23.07 -4.30 -8.93
C ASN A 39 -23.94 -4.68 -10.13
N ARG A 40 -24.69 -3.73 -10.69
CA ARG A 40 -25.49 -3.94 -11.90
C ARG A 40 -24.64 -4.15 -13.15
N VAL A 41 -23.56 -3.37 -13.32
CA VAL A 41 -22.64 -3.52 -14.45
C VAL A 41 -21.99 -4.90 -14.42
N TYR A 42 -21.51 -5.32 -13.26
CA TYR A 42 -20.79 -6.59 -13.11
C TYR A 42 -21.67 -7.81 -12.84
N SER A 43 -23.01 -7.66 -12.80
CA SER A 43 -23.94 -8.81 -12.74
C SER A 43 -24.12 -9.51 -14.10
N SER A 44 -23.75 -8.87 -15.20
CA SER A 44 -23.75 -9.50 -16.53
C SER A 44 -22.70 -10.62 -16.60
N PRO A 45 -23.00 -11.79 -17.21
CA PRO A 45 -22.03 -12.87 -17.35
C PRO A 45 -20.72 -12.48 -18.04
N ALA A 46 -20.77 -11.57 -19.02
CA ALA A 46 -19.57 -11.09 -19.71
C ALA A 46 -18.67 -10.29 -18.77
N ASN A 47 -19.23 -9.27 -18.13
CA ASN A 47 -18.51 -8.37 -17.22
C ASN A 47 -18.04 -9.12 -15.96
N SER A 48 -18.81 -10.09 -15.47
CA SER A 48 -18.38 -10.96 -14.37
C SER A 48 -17.14 -11.80 -14.73
N ARG A 49 -17.03 -12.28 -15.97
CA ARG A 49 -15.83 -13.00 -16.44
C ARG A 49 -14.64 -12.08 -16.60
N GLU A 50 -14.85 -10.87 -17.09
CA GLU A 50 -13.79 -9.85 -17.17
C GLU A 50 -13.27 -9.49 -15.78
N ARG A 51 -14.17 -9.27 -14.82
CA ARG A 51 -13.81 -9.05 -13.41
C ARG A 51 -13.00 -10.19 -12.82
N GLU A 52 -13.34 -11.44 -13.17
CA GLU A 52 -12.56 -12.60 -12.74
C GLU A 52 -11.15 -12.63 -13.35
N ARG A 53 -11.00 -12.25 -14.62
CA ARG A 53 -9.67 -12.08 -15.24
C ARG A 53 -8.87 -10.98 -14.56
N SER A 54 -9.51 -9.87 -14.22
CA SER A 54 -8.89 -8.78 -13.45
C SER A 54 -8.45 -9.25 -12.07
N PHE A 55 -9.22 -10.10 -11.39
CA PHE A 55 -8.83 -10.68 -10.10
C PHE A 55 -7.55 -11.51 -10.21
N ILE A 56 -7.46 -12.40 -11.21
CA ILE A 56 -6.28 -13.24 -11.44
C ILE A 56 -5.05 -12.37 -11.75
N ALA A 57 -5.20 -11.34 -12.59
CA ALA A 57 -4.12 -10.41 -12.91
C ALA A 57 -3.67 -9.61 -11.68
N TRP A 58 -4.62 -9.12 -10.88
CA TRP A 58 -4.37 -8.41 -9.63
C TRP A 58 -3.64 -9.29 -8.61
N GLN A 59 -4.04 -10.56 -8.49
CA GLN A 59 -3.40 -11.52 -7.59
C GLN A 59 -1.94 -11.75 -7.98
N ALA A 60 -1.65 -11.96 -9.26
CA ALA A 60 -0.28 -12.13 -9.76
C ALA A 60 0.57 -10.86 -9.55
N ALA A 61 0.00 -9.68 -9.75
CA ALA A 61 0.68 -8.41 -9.51
C ALA A 61 0.98 -8.21 -8.01
N THR A 62 0.02 -8.53 -7.14
CA THR A 62 0.15 -8.44 -5.68
C THR A 62 1.18 -9.42 -5.15
N GLU A 63 1.20 -10.66 -5.64
CA GLU A 63 2.23 -11.65 -5.29
C GLU A 63 3.62 -11.17 -5.69
N ARG A 64 3.77 -10.62 -6.90
CA ARG A 64 5.05 -10.05 -7.35
C ARG A 64 5.51 -8.86 -6.49
N ALA A 65 4.57 -7.99 -6.09
CA ALA A 65 4.87 -6.87 -5.19
C ALA A 65 5.28 -7.37 -3.79
N ASN A 66 4.53 -8.31 -3.23
CA ASN A 66 4.82 -8.91 -1.92
C ASN A 66 6.18 -9.63 -1.92
N LYS A 67 6.56 -10.28 -3.02
CA LYS A 67 7.88 -10.89 -3.15
C LYS A 67 9.02 -9.87 -3.09
N LYS A 68 8.83 -8.65 -3.63
CA LYS A 68 9.83 -7.57 -3.49
C LYS A 68 9.96 -7.06 -2.05
N LEU A 69 8.93 -7.29 -1.24
CA LEU A 69 8.86 -6.92 0.17
C LEU A 69 9.30 -8.06 1.10
N GLU A 70 9.65 -9.23 0.56
CA GLU A 70 10.17 -10.33 1.36
C GLU A 70 11.47 -9.89 2.05
N GLY A 71 11.52 -10.03 3.38
CA GLY A 71 12.64 -9.56 4.20
C GLY A 71 12.65 -8.04 4.46
N CYS A 72 11.69 -7.27 3.93
CA CYS A 72 11.54 -5.84 4.23
C CYS A 72 10.66 -5.62 5.47
N ILE A 73 10.93 -4.55 6.21
CA ILE A 73 10.05 -4.05 7.28
C ILE A 73 9.14 -2.98 6.69
N LEU A 74 7.83 -3.19 6.76
CA LEU A 74 6.86 -2.18 6.37
C LEU A 74 6.71 -1.14 7.48
N VAL A 75 7.05 0.11 7.17
CA VAL A 75 7.01 1.23 8.12
C VAL A 75 5.86 2.16 7.73
N PRO A 76 4.81 2.32 8.57
CA PRO A 76 3.73 3.24 8.28
C PRO A 76 4.24 4.69 8.21
N ARG A 77 3.93 5.40 7.11
CA ARG A 77 4.21 6.84 6.96
C ARG A 77 3.27 7.70 7.81
N THR A 78 3.38 7.57 9.13
CA THR A 78 2.62 8.38 10.09
C THR A 78 3.56 9.30 10.87
N ARG A 79 3.07 10.48 11.27
CA ARG A 79 3.85 11.43 12.07
C ARG A 79 4.42 10.79 13.34
N LYS A 80 3.68 9.90 13.99
CA LYS A 80 4.12 9.20 15.20
C LYS A 80 5.36 8.34 14.93
N VAL A 81 5.34 7.58 13.83
CA VAL A 81 6.46 6.72 13.42
C VAL A 81 7.67 7.57 13.05
N VAL A 82 7.48 8.63 12.26
CA VAL A 82 8.53 9.59 11.87
C VAL A 82 9.22 10.18 13.10
N VAL A 83 8.45 10.71 14.06
CA VAL A 83 8.99 11.26 15.31
C VAL A 83 9.70 10.20 16.16
N THR A 84 9.27 8.94 16.07
CA THR A 84 9.91 7.83 16.80
C THR A 84 11.28 7.52 16.19
N ILE A 85 11.38 7.51 14.85
CA ILE A 85 12.64 7.33 14.14
C ILE A 85 13.61 8.48 14.47
N GLU A 86 13.15 9.74 14.43
CA GLU A 86 13.95 10.90 14.83
C GLU A 86 14.54 10.72 16.23
N LYS A 87 13.74 10.28 17.20
CA LYS A 87 14.20 10.05 18.58
C LYS A 87 15.22 8.93 18.69
N ILE A 88 15.01 7.81 17.98
CA ILE A 88 15.94 6.68 18.01
C ILE A 88 17.29 7.09 17.41
N VAL A 89 17.28 7.79 16.27
CA VAL A 89 18.50 8.29 15.62
C VAL A 89 19.21 9.29 16.53
N GLN A 90 18.48 10.23 17.14
CA GLN A 90 19.07 11.17 18.10
C GLN A 90 19.72 10.44 19.28
N GLN A 91 19.06 9.44 19.87
CA GLN A 91 19.62 8.63 20.95
C GLN A 91 20.91 7.92 20.54
N GLN A 92 21.00 7.44 19.30
CA GLN A 92 22.22 6.80 18.78
C GLN A 92 23.34 7.81 18.55
N CYS A 93 23.05 9.01 18.04
CA CYS A 93 24.02 10.09 17.90
C CYS A 93 24.57 10.52 19.26
N ASP A 94 23.69 10.71 20.24
CA ASP A 94 24.03 11.08 21.61
C ASP A 94 24.93 10.01 22.26
N ALA A 95 24.59 8.73 22.09
CA ALA A 95 25.38 7.61 22.60
C ALA A 95 26.74 7.46 21.91
N SER A 96 26.87 7.95 20.67
CA SER A 96 28.11 7.90 19.89
C SER A 96 29.04 9.09 20.14
N GLY A 97 28.65 10.03 21.03
CA GLY A 97 29.45 11.21 21.35
C GLY A 97 29.48 12.27 20.26
N VAL A 98 28.58 12.20 19.27
CA VAL A 98 28.43 13.22 18.23
C VAL A 98 27.78 14.45 18.87
N GLN A 99 28.58 15.51 19.08
CA GLN A 99 28.13 16.76 19.73
C GLN A 99 27.78 17.87 18.73
N GLU A 100 27.85 17.62 17.41
CA GLU A 100 27.44 18.64 16.44
C GLU A 100 25.96 18.96 16.61
N PRO A 101 25.56 20.25 16.44
CA PRO A 101 24.17 20.64 16.47
C PRO A 101 23.50 20.01 15.25
N LEU A 102 22.99 18.79 15.41
CA LEU A 102 22.16 18.12 14.42
C LEU A 102 21.03 19.10 14.10
N HIS A 103 21.14 19.75 12.94
CA HIS A 103 20.04 20.46 12.33
C HIS A 103 18.84 19.52 12.43
N ARG A 104 17.81 19.94 13.17
CA ARG A 104 16.61 19.17 13.53
C ARG A 104 16.40 17.97 12.62
N LEU A 105 16.62 16.75 13.15
CA LEU A 105 16.40 15.52 12.40
C LEU A 105 15.03 15.57 11.73
N ASP A 106 15.02 15.42 10.41
CA ASP A 106 13.80 15.32 9.63
C ASP A 106 13.57 13.85 9.32
N GLY A 107 12.70 13.20 10.11
CA GLY A 107 12.42 11.78 9.95
C GLY A 107 11.80 11.44 8.60
N TRP A 108 11.21 12.43 7.89
CA TRP A 108 10.74 12.20 6.52
C TRP A 108 11.89 12.08 5.55
N ARG A 109 12.87 12.98 5.63
CA ARG A 109 14.07 12.92 4.80
C ARG A 109 14.90 11.67 5.08
N ILE A 110 15.00 11.25 6.34
CA ILE A 110 15.67 9.99 6.71
C ILE A 110 14.98 8.79 6.05
N LEU A 111 13.64 8.74 6.05
CA LEU A 111 12.90 7.67 5.39
C LEU A 111 13.07 7.68 3.87
N GLU A 112 13.14 8.86 3.25
CA GLU A 112 13.36 9.03 1.81
C GLU A 112 14.77 8.58 1.40
N GLU A 113 15.81 9.03 2.12
CA GLU A 113 17.19 8.61 1.86
C GLU A 113 17.39 7.10 2.07
N ILE A 114 16.75 6.50 3.08
CA ILE A 114 16.75 5.03 3.27
C ILE A 114 16.10 4.33 2.07
N ALA A 115 14.95 4.83 1.58
CA ALA A 115 14.25 4.24 0.45
C ALA A 115 15.10 4.30 -0.83
N GLU A 116 15.73 5.44 -1.12
CA GLU A 116 16.62 5.63 -2.28
C GLU A 116 17.85 4.73 -2.20
N LYS A 117 18.51 4.66 -1.03
CA LYS A 117 19.70 3.81 -0.81
C LYS A 117 19.40 2.32 -0.96
N VAL A 118 18.19 1.88 -0.61
CA VAL A 118 17.76 0.49 -0.78
C VAL A 118 17.55 0.11 -2.25
N GLU A 119 17.22 1.06 -3.13
CA GLU A 119 17.15 0.82 -4.58
C GLU A 119 18.54 0.68 -5.21
N GLU A 120 19.57 1.37 -4.69
CA GLU A 120 20.95 1.28 -5.19
C GLU A 120 21.65 -0.06 -4.88
N ILE A 121 21.16 -0.82 -3.88
CA ILE A 121 21.78 -2.07 -3.40
C ILE A 121 21.17 -3.32 -4.08
N LYS A 122 20.09 -3.18 -4.86
CA LYS A 122 19.39 -4.27 -5.55
C LYS A 122 19.84 -4.43 -7.00
#